data_AF-A0A0F9NRV7-F1
#
_entry.id   AF-A0A0F9NRV7-F1
#
_cell.length_a   1.000
_cell.length_b   1.000
_cell.length_c   1.000
_cell.angle_alpha   90.00
_cell.angle_beta   90.00
_cell.angle_gamma   90.00
#
_symmetry.space_group_name_H-M   'P 1'
#
loop_
_entity.id
_entity.type
_entity.pdbx_description
1 polymer ?
#
loop_
_entity_poly.entity_id
_entity_poly.type
_entity_poly.pdbx_seq_one_letter_code
_entity_poly.pdbx_strand_id
1 'polypeptide(L)'
;MSTEYSISVDWSDESNFGKWQNIGQETMREFYEENPKEAIKDGHDVENGEVTYLDDVLARWDPMMNYAYPLVCDPTIFDDGKERIIKVCRDTCLTVMFNDDEDSYYLALCGGGMDLSQSIALAYQILESWLPLSLLGAVSKQPELAVHGKAWLGMAEQIRRQMRMEIARLRDANRQWGTNIREYKITKAKRKANKPA
;
A
#
# COMPACT_ATOMS: atom_id res chain seq x y z
N MET A 1 4.12 -18.78 0.50
CA MET A 1 2.65 -18.76 0.62
C MET A 1 2.24 -17.29 0.64
N SER A 2 1.60 -16.78 -0.41
CA SER A 2 1.04 -15.42 -0.40
C SER A 2 -0.12 -15.38 0.59
N THR A 3 -0.09 -14.45 1.55
CA THR A 3 -1.32 -14.06 2.24
C THR A 3 -2.19 -13.28 1.24
N GLU A 4 -3.51 -13.29 1.36
CA GLU A 4 -4.42 -12.61 0.41
C GLU A 4 -4.19 -11.08 0.26
N TYR A 5 -3.25 -10.49 1.01
CA TYR A 5 -2.97 -9.06 1.07
C TYR A 5 -1.51 -8.69 0.77
N SER A 6 -0.61 -9.66 0.59
CA SER A 6 0.79 -9.39 0.24
C SER A 6 1.40 -10.54 -0.55
N ILE A 7 2.40 -10.21 -1.38
CA ILE A 7 3.24 -11.21 -2.01
C ILE A 7 4.55 -11.35 -1.25
N SER A 8 5.13 -12.54 -1.28
CA SER A 8 6.45 -12.77 -0.69
C SER A 8 7.52 -12.48 -1.72
N VAL A 9 8.46 -11.61 -1.38
CA VAL A 9 9.58 -11.22 -2.24
C VAL A 9 10.86 -11.43 -1.46
N ASP A 10 11.83 -12.13 -2.03
CA ASP A 10 13.16 -12.23 -1.42
C ASP A 10 14.01 -11.04 -1.89
N TRP A 11 14.04 -9.98 -1.08
CA TRP A 11 14.80 -8.78 -1.41
C TRP A 11 16.32 -8.99 -1.40
N SER A 12 16.80 -10.11 -0.85
CA SER A 12 18.21 -10.48 -0.88
C SER A 12 18.63 -11.24 -2.14
N ASP A 13 17.66 -11.71 -2.92
CA ASP A 13 17.92 -12.43 -4.17
C ASP A 13 18.25 -11.42 -5.29
N GLU A 14 19.51 -11.48 -5.76
CA GLU A 14 20.00 -10.59 -6.80
C GLU A 14 19.21 -10.66 -8.12
N SER A 15 18.52 -11.78 -8.37
CA SER A 15 17.67 -11.92 -9.55
C SER A 15 16.43 -11.00 -9.52
N ASN A 16 16.08 -10.44 -8.35
CA ASN A 16 15.01 -9.47 -8.20
C ASN A 16 15.46 -8.02 -8.47
N PHE A 17 16.77 -7.71 -8.41
CA PHE A 17 17.27 -6.34 -8.65
C PHE A 17 17.05 -5.83 -10.07
N GLY A 18 16.83 -6.72 -11.04
CA GLY A 18 16.48 -6.35 -12.42
C GLY A 18 14.98 -6.22 -12.69
N LYS A 19 14.13 -6.54 -11.70
CA LYS A 19 12.66 -6.55 -11.83
C LYS A 19 11.97 -5.53 -10.95
N TRP A 20 12.63 -5.16 -9.86
CA TRP A 20 12.09 -4.28 -8.84
C TRP A 20 12.88 -2.99 -8.77
N GLN A 21 12.18 -1.87 -8.87
CA GLN A 21 12.75 -0.53 -8.78
C GLN A 21 12.29 0.11 -7.46
N ASN A 22 13.23 0.69 -6.71
CA ASN A 22 12.95 1.32 -5.42
C ASN A 22 12.59 2.80 -5.62
N ILE A 23 11.37 3.03 -6.12
CA ILE A 23 10.84 4.36 -6.43
C ILE A 23 10.89 5.30 -5.22
N GLY A 24 10.63 4.79 -4.02
CA GLY A 24 10.72 5.60 -2.80
C GLY A 24 12.14 6.10 -2.54
N GLN A 25 13.15 5.24 -2.68
CA GLN A 25 14.55 5.62 -2.53
C GLN A 25 15.00 6.60 -3.61
N GLU A 26 14.62 6.37 -4.88
CA GLU A 26 14.90 7.29 -5.99
C GLU A 26 14.30 8.68 -5.72
N THR A 27 13.03 8.72 -5.29
CA THR A 27 12.35 9.98 -4.96
C THR A 27 13.02 10.69 -3.77
N MET A 28 13.47 9.94 -2.75
CA MET A 28 14.19 10.51 -1.60
C MET A 28 15.57 11.04 -1.99
N ARG A 29 16.27 10.38 -2.93
CA ARG A 29 17.55 10.85 -3.47
C ARG A 29 17.37 12.20 -4.14
N GLU A 30 16.45 12.29 -5.11
CA GLU A 30 16.13 13.54 -5.80
C GLU A 30 15.76 14.65 -4.80
N PHE A 31 14.92 14.33 -3.81
CA PHE A 31 14.49 15.29 -2.79
C PHE A 31 15.66 15.87 -2.00
N TYR A 32 16.60 15.03 -1.55
CA TYR A 32 17.76 15.50 -0.78
C TYR A 32 18.84 16.17 -1.61
N GLU A 33 19.00 15.79 -2.88
CA GLU A 33 19.89 16.48 -3.82
C GLU A 33 19.38 17.90 -4.11
N GLU A 34 18.06 18.07 -4.29
CA GLU A 34 17.44 19.37 -4.52
C GLU A 34 17.30 20.20 -3.22
N ASN A 35 17.13 19.52 -2.07
CA ASN A 35 16.83 20.15 -0.78
C ASN A 35 17.73 19.62 0.35
N PRO A 36 19.06 19.77 0.27
CA PRO A 36 20.00 19.15 1.22
C PRO A 36 19.78 19.59 2.67
N LYS A 37 19.25 20.81 2.88
CA LYS A 37 18.90 21.32 4.21
C LYS A 37 17.77 20.55 4.90
N GLU A 38 16.91 19.85 4.15
CA GLU A 38 15.87 19.00 4.72
C GLU A 38 16.47 17.76 5.40
N ALA A 39 17.59 17.23 4.88
CA ALA A 39 18.29 16.10 5.49
C ALA A 39 18.76 16.42 6.93
N ILE A 40 19.13 17.67 7.21
CA ILE A 40 19.49 18.13 8.57
C ILE A 40 18.31 17.97 9.53
N LYS A 41 17.08 18.25 9.08
CA LYS A 41 15.88 18.08 9.91
C LYS A 41 15.59 16.62 10.21
N ASP A 42 16.01 15.72 9.32
CA ASP A 42 15.93 14.28 9.47
C ASP A 42 17.14 13.69 10.24
N GLY A 43 18.04 14.54 10.72
CA GLY A 43 19.19 14.17 11.56
C GLY A 43 20.41 13.70 10.78
N HIS A 44 20.57 14.13 9.53
CA HIS A 44 21.70 13.81 8.66
C HIS A 44 22.65 15.00 8.50
N ASP A 45 23.94 14.71 8.35
CA ASP A 45 24.97 15.72 8.15
C ASP A 45 24.99 16.20 6.70
N VAL A 46 25.37 17.47 6.51
CA VAL A 46 25.51 18.11 5.20
C VAL A 46 26.86 18.83 5.16
N GLU A 47 27.68 18.50 4.17
CA GLU A 47 28.99 19.10 3.93
C GLU A 47 29.06 19.67 2.52
N ASN A 48 29.61 20.88 2.37
CA ASN A 48 29.71 21.58 1.08
C ASN A 48 28.38 21.76 0.32
N GLY A 49 27.25 21.70 1.02
CA GLY A 49 25.92 21.81 0.43
C GLY A 49 25.34 20.49 -0.06
N GLU A 50 25.98 19.35 0.23
CA GLU A 50 25.54 18.01 -0.13
C GLU A 50 25.34 17.15 1.11
N VAL A 51 24.42 16.18 1.06
CA VAL A 51 24.18 15.25 2.17
C VAL A 51 25.35 14.29 2.30
N THR A 52 25.97 14.24 3.47
CA THR A 52 27.12 13.37 3.73
C THR A 52 26.66 11.91 3.78
N TYR A 53 27.37 11.01 3.09
CA TYR A 53 27.03 9.59 3.00
C TYR A 53 25.59 9.34 2.53
N LEU A 54 25.15 10.05 1.49
CA LEU A 54 23.78 9.97 0.98
C LEU A 54 23.32 8.54 0.72
N ASP A 55 24.18 7.67 0.17
CA ASP A 55 23.81 6.26 -0.07
C ASP A 55 23.53 5.49 1.24
N ASP A 56 24.30 5.74 2.30
CA ASP A 56 24.06 5.13 3.63
C ASP A 56 22.77 5.68 4.27
N VAL A 57 22.44 6.95 4.01
CA VAL A 57 21.16 7.54 4.41
C VAL A 57 20.00 6.87 3.67
N LEU A 58 20.16 6.68 2.37
CA LEU A 58 19.15 6.10 1.49
C LEU A 58 18.88 4.61 1.75
N ALA A 59 19.86 3.88 2.29
CA ALA A 59 19.71 2.48 2.68
C ALA A 59 18.61 2.26 3.76
N ARG A 60 18.17 3.31 4.45
CA ARG A 60 17.02 3.26 5.36
C ARG A 60 15.70 2.92 4.67
N TRP A 61 15.63 3.12 3.35
CA TRP A 61 14.47 2.80 2.52
C TRP A 61 14.70 1.56 1.65
N ASP A 62 15.71 0.74 1.97
CA ASP A 62 15.84 -0.58 1.39
C ASP A 62 14.86 -1.55 2.05
N PRO A 63 14.06 -2.31 1.28
CA PRO A 63 13.20 -3.34 1.82
C PRO A 63 14.00 -4.37 2.63
N MET A 64 13.57 -4.62 3.87
CA MET A 64 14.20 -5.60 4.76
C MET A 64 13.31 -6.81 5.03
N MET A 65 11.99 -6.65 4.88
CA MET A 65 11.02 -7.71 5.16
C MET A 65 10.46 -8.24 3.86
N ASN A 66 10.41 -9.57 3.71
CA ASN A 66 10.04 -10.27 2.48
C ASN A 66 8.53 -10.22 2.13
N TYR A 67 7.88 -9.08 2.35
CA TYR A 67 6.47 -8.80 2.06
C TYR A 67 6.36 -7.54 1.20
N ALA A 68 5.61 -7.63 0.09
CA ALA A 68 5.21 -6.49 -0.72
C ALA A 68 3.68 -6.40 -0.76
N TYR A 69 3.12 -5.24 -0.42
CA TYR A 69 1.68 -5.00 -0.37
C TYR A 69 1.25 -4.22 -1.62
N PRO A 70 0.34 -4.76 -2.45
CA PRO A 70 0.01 -4.15 -3.73
C PRO A 70 -0.72 -2.82 -3.55
N LEU A 71 -0.30 -1.81 -4.31
CA LEU A 71 -1.03 -0.56 -4.45
C LEU A 71 -2.09 -0.68 -5.53
N VAL A 72 -3.25 -0.07 -5.29
CA VAL A 72 -4.39 -0.13 -6.23
C VAL A 72 -4.17 0.80 -7.44
N CYS A 73 -3.30 1.80 -7.32
CA CYS A 73 -2.99 2.73 -8.37
C CYS A 73 -1.50 3.09 -8.33
N ASP A 74 -1.01 3.55 -9.49
CA ASP A 74 0.29 4.19 -9.62
C ASP A 74 0.31 5.50 -8.81
N PRO A 75 1.19 5.66 -7.81
CA PRO A 75 1.27 6.86 -7.00
C PRO A 75 1.96 8.04 -7.72
N THR A 76 2.63 7.81 -8.86
CA THR A 76 3.39 8.82 -9.61
C THR A 76 2.54 9.63 -10.58
N ILE A 77 1.31 9.18 -10.89
CA ILE A 77 0.42 9.87 -11.84
C ILE A 77 -0.24 11.13 -11.28
N PHE A 78 -0.13 11.35 -9.97
CA PHE A 78 -0.73 12.50 -9.29
C PHE A 78 0.24 13.69 -9.28
N ASP A 79 -0.28 14.91 -9.40
CA ASP A 79 0.52 16.13 -9.37
C ASP A 79 1.36 16.25 -8.09
N ASP A 80 0.87 15.71 -6.97
CA ASP A 80 1.54 15.65 -5.66
C ASP A 80 2.09 14.25 -5.32
N GLY A 81 2.27 13.40 -6.34
CA GLY A 81 2.68 12.01 -6.17
C GLY A 81 4.05 11.86 -5.50
N LYS A 82 5.03 12.68 -5.90
CA LYS A 82 6.38 12.68 -5.31
C LYS A 82 6.32 13.07 -3.84
N GLU A 83 5.56 14.11 -3.50
CA GLU A 83 5.39 14.59 -2.12
C GLU A 83 4.76 13.52 -1.23
N ARG A 84 3.80 12.75 -1.76
CA ARG A 84 3.19 11.62 -1.04
C ARG A 84 4.19 10.48 -0.83
N ILE A 85 4.98 10.14 -1.84
CA ILE A 85 6.03 9.11 -1.74
C ILE A 85 7.07 9.51 -0.69
N ILE A 86 7.54 10.75 -0.69
CA ILE A 86 8.44 11.31 0.33
C ILE A 86 7.81 11.17 1.71
N LYS A 87 6.53 11.52 1.84
CA LYS A 87 5.80 11.41 3.11
C LYS A 87 5.66 9.97 3.58
N VAL A 88 5.42 9.00 2.69
CA VAL A 88 5.46 7.58 3.05
C VAL A 88 6.83 7.22 3.62
N CYS A 89 7.91 7.60 2.92
CA CYS A 89 9.28 7.29 3.33
C CYS A 89 9.66 7.91 4.69
N ARG A 90 9.24 9.15 4.95
CA ARG A 90 9.58 9.88 6.20
C ARG A 90 8.68 9.55 7.38
N ASP A 91 7.37 9.43 7.15
CA ASP A 91 6.39 9.27 8.22
C ASP A 91 6.11 7.79 8.54
N THR A 92 6.67 6.87 7.75
CA THR A 92 6.48 5.42 7.91
C THR A 92 7.79 4.67 7.69
N CYS A 93 7.86 3.39 8.10
CA CYS A 93 8.99 2.52 7.79
C CYS A 93 8.79 1.75 6.47
N LEU A 94 8.19 2.39 5.47
CA LEU A 94 7.90 1.78 4.17
C LEU A 94 8.51 2.58 3.03
N THR A 95 8.76 1.87 1.92
CA THR A 95 9.12 2.45 0.62
C THR A 95 8.10 2.00 -0.44
N VAL A 96 8.06 2.75 -1.54
CA VAL A 96 7.32 2.38 -2.74
C VAL A 96 8.26 1.63 -3.68
N MET A 97 7.84 0.44 -4.07
CA MET A 97 8.53 -0.42 -5.03
C MET A 97 7.69 -0.52 -6.31
N PHE A 98 8.34 -0.50 -7.47
CA PHE A 98 7.71 -0.80 -8.75
C PHE A 98 8.20 -2.17 -9.24
N ASN A 99 7.29 -3.01 -9.75
CA ASN A 99 7.60 -4.30 -10.35
C ASN A 99 7.42 -4.20 -11.88
N ASP A 100 8.53 -4.29 -12.60
CA ASP A 100 8.58 -4.18 -14.06
C ASP A 100 7.84 -5.33 -14.77
N ASP A 101 7.85 -6.55 -14.20
CA ASP A 101 7.21 -7.72 -14.82
C ASP A 101 5.67 -7.59 -14.80
N GLU A 102 5.13 -6.92 -13.79
CA GLU A 102 3.68 -6.80 -13.53
C GLU A 102 3.12 -5.40 -13.82
N ASP A 103 3.98 -4.44 -14.17
CA ASP A 103 3.64 -3.02 -14.35
C ASP A 103 2.79 -2.50 -13.16
N SER A 104 3.27 -2.80 -11.95
CA SER A 104 2.49 -2.63 -10.72
C SER A 104 3.33 -2.12 -9.55
N TYR A 105 2.71 -1.29 -8.72
CA TYR A 105 3.35 -0.67 -7.55
C TYR A 105 3.00 -1.40 -6.26
N TYR A 106 3.94 -1.37 -5.32
CA TYR A 106 3.86 -2.05 -4.04
C TYR A 106 4.43 -1.18 -2.91
N LEU A 107 3.98 -1.44 -1.69
CA LEU A 107 4.63 -0.98 -0.47
C LEU A 107 5.49 -2.10 0.11
N ALA A 108 6.71 -1.79 0.53
CA ALA A 108 7.61 -2.73 1.18
C ALA A 108 8.13 -2.17 2.51
N LEU A 109 8.33 -3.00 3.53
CA LEU A 109 8.84 -2.56 4.82
C LEU A 109 10.37 -2.50 4.81
N CYS A 110 10.90 -1.37 5.28
CA CYS A 110 12.34 -1.06 5.28
C CYS A 110 12.99 -1.19 6.67
N GLY A 111 12.26 -1.71 7.66
CA GLY A 111 12.76 -1.85 9.03
C GLY A 111 12.04 -2.92 9.82
N GLY A 112 12.37 -3.04 11.10
CA GLY A 112 11.83 -4.05 12.03
C GLY A 112 10.35 -3.91 12.40
N GLY A 113 9.53 -3.35 11.51
CA GLY A 113 8.08 -3.28 11.67
C GLY A 113 7.45 -4.68 11.62
N MET A 114 6.35 -4.84 12.36
CA MET A 114 5.55 -6.05 12.26
C MET A 114 4.77 -6.05 10.94
N ASP A 115 4.63 -7.22 10.32
CA ASP A 115 3.60 -7.47 9.31
C ASP A 115 2.23 -7.04 9.90
N LEU A 116 1.36 -6.48 9.06
CA LEU A 116 0.06 -5.90 9.44
C LEU A 116 0.15 -4.72 10.44
N SER A 117 1.32 -4.07 10.54
CA SER A 117 1.48 -2.85 11.32
C SER A 117 0.60 -1.70 10.83
N GLN A 118 0.35 -0.76 11.74
CA GLN A 118 -0.38 0.46 11.46
C GLN A 118 0.32 1.35 10.43
N SER A 119 1.64 1.24 10.31
CA SER A 119 2.44 1.98 9.34
C SER A 119 2.03 1.65 7.90
N ILE A 120 1.69 0.38 7.61
CA ILE A 120 1.16 -0.01 6.29
C ILE A 120 -0.14 0.74 6.02
N ALA A 121 -1.08 0.73 6.97
CA ALA A 121 -2.36 1.41 6.80
C ALA A 121 -2.22 2.94 6.65
N LEU A 122 -1.30 3.54 7.40
CA LEU A 122 -0.96 4.95 7.25
C LEU A 122 -0.38 5.25 5.86
N ALA A 123 0.49 4.38 5.32
CA ALA A 123 1.05 4.55 3.98
C ALA A 123 -0.04 4.54 2.89
N TYR A 124 -0.99 3.59 2.95
CA TYR A 124 -2.15 3.61 2.02
C TYR A 124 -2.95 4.90 2.14
N GLN A 125 -3.16 5.40 3.36
CA GLN A 125 -3.86 6.67 3.57
C GLN A 125 -3.07 7.87 3.01
N ILE A 126 -1.75 7.93 3.19
CA ILE A 126 -0.90 9.00 2.65
C ILE A 126 -0.97 9.03 1.12
N LEU A 127 -0.97 7.85 0.49
CA LEU A 127 -1.09 7.69 -0.96
C LEU A 127 -2.53 7.88 -1.46
N GLU A 128 -3.48 8.19 -0.58
CA GLU A 128 -4.93 8.25 -0.85
C GLU A 128 -5.46 6.98 -1.54
N SER A 129 -4.83 5.85 -1.26
CA SER A 129 -5.16 4.54 -1.81
C SER A 129 -6.11 3.79 -0.87
N TRP A 130 -6.90 2.90 -1.47
CA TRP A 130 -7.77 2.01 -0.71
C TRP A 130 -6.97 0.83 -0.16
N LEU A 131 -7.17 0.51 1.11
CA LEU A 131 -6.68 -0.76 1.65
C LEU A 131 -7.40 -1.91 0.96
N PRO A 132 -6.70 -2.93 0.43
CA PRO A 132 -7.33 -4.17 -0.02
C PRO A 132 -8.22 -4.75 1.08
N LEU A 133 -9.38 -5.31 0.72
CA LEU A 133 -10.36 -5.80 1.69
C LEU A 133 -9.77 -6.83 2.66
N SER A 134 -8.88 -7.69 2.16
CA SER A 134 -8.13 -8.69 2.94
C SER A 134 -7.21 -8.03 3.98
N LEU A 135 -6.57 -6.91 3.65
CA LEU A 135 -5.73 -6.13 4.55
C LEU A 135 -6.56 -5.33 5.55
N LEU A 136 -7.67 -4.74 5.10
CA LEU A 136 -8.50 -3.81 5.88
C LEU A 136 -8.95 -4.40 7.23
N GLY A 137 -9.30 -5.70 7.27
CA GLY A 137 -9.67 -6.39 8.50
C GLY A 137 -8.49 -6.85 9.38
N ALA A 138 -7.30 -6.94 8.78
CA ALA A 138 -6.11 -7.55 9.34
C ALA A 138 -5.17 -6.55 10.04
N VAL A 139 -5.23 -5.26 9.68
CA VAL A 139 -4.44 -4.19 10.34
C VAL A 139 -4.59 -4.25 11.87
N SER A 140 -3.46 -4.12 12.58
CA SER A 140 -3.43 -4.14 14.04
C SER A 140 -4.33 -3.08 14.67
N LYS A 141 -5.22 -3.54 15.56
CA LYS A 141 -6.21 -2.72 16.27
C LYS A 141 -5.70 -2.19 17.61
N GLN A 142 -4.50 -2.61 18.03
CA GLN A 142 -3.91 -2.15 19.29
C GLN A 142 -3.69 -0.64 19.22
N PRO A 143 -4.23 0.16 20.16
CA PRO A 143 -4.03 1.61 20.14
C PRO A 143 -2.55 1.97 20.14
N GLU A 144 -2.20 2.88 19.24
CA GLU A 144 -0.89 3.53 19.20
C GLU A 144 0.33 2.58 19.20
N LEU A 145 0.23 1.46 18.48
CA LEU A 145 1.31 0.46 18.41
C LEU A 145 2.51 0.96 17.59
N ALA A 146 2.24 1.58 16.43
CA ALA A 146 3.28 2.10 15.54
C ALA A 146 2.96 3.49 14.96
N VAL A 147 1.69 3.90 15.02
CA VAL A 147 1.22 5.23 14.61
C VAL A 147 0.58 5.87 15.83
N HIS A 148 0.88 7.14 16.11
CA HIS A 148 0.52 7.78 17.39
C HIS A 148 -0.42 8.98 17.25
N GLY A 149 -1.12 9.32 18.34
CA GLY A 149 -1.90 10.55 18.49
C GLY A 149 -2.91 10.81 17.36
N LYS A 150 -2.85 12.01 16.76
CA LYS A 150 -3.80 12.43 15.71
C LYS A 150 -3.72 11.57 14.44
N ALA A 151 -2.52 11.11 14.07
CA ALA A 151 -2.33 10.24 12.92
C ALA A 151 -3.02 8.90 13.14
N TRP A 152 -2.90 8.33 14.35
CA TRP A 152 -3.58 7.09 14.72
C TRP A 152 -5.10 7.22 14.65
N LEU A 153 -5.64 8.30 15.22
CA LEU A 153 -7.08 8.55 15.23
C LEU A 153 -7.61 8.71 13.80
N GLY A 154 -6.95 9.54 12.97
CA GLY A 154 -7.32 9.74 11.57
C GLY A 154 -7.30 8.44 10.77
N MET A 155 -6.25 7.63 10.95
CA MET A 155 -6.13 6.31 10.32
C MET A 155 -7.23 5.35 10.77
N ALA A 156 -7.49 5.25 12.08
CA ALA A 156 -8.54 4.38 12.60
C ALA A 156 -9.94 4.80 12.10
N GLU A 157 -10.22 6.10 12.01
CA GLU A 157 -11.47 6.63 11.47
C GLU A 157 -11.63 6.33 9.97
N GLN A 158 -10.56 6.46 9.19
CA GLN A 158 -10.56 6.12 7.77
C GLN A 158 -10.79 4.63 7.54
N ILE A 159 -10.07 3.77 8.26
CA ILE A 159 -10.29 2.31 8.23
C ILE A 159 -11.75 1.99 8.54
N ARG A 160 -12.30 2.57 9.62
CA ARG A 160 -13.71 2.36 10.01
C ARG A 160 -14.69 2.85 8.94
N ARG A 161 -14.41 3.98 8.30
CA ARG A 161 -15.22 4.52 7.20
C ARG A 161 -15.19 3.58 6.00
N GLN A 162 -14.00 3.13 5.59
CA GLN A 162 -13.81 2.22 4.48
C GLN A 162 -14.55 0.89 4.71
N MET A 163 -14.44 0.33 5.92
CA MET A 163 -15.17 -0.90 6.30
C MET A 163 -16.68 -0.75 6.13
N ARG A 164 -17.26 0.39 6.51
CA ARG A 164 -18.71 0.64 6.33
C ARG A 164 -19.10 0.68 4.87
N MET A 165 -18.28 1.30 4.02
CA MET A 165 -18.51 1.36 2.58
C MET A 165 -18.44 -0.04 1.96
N GLU A 166 -17.45 -0.84 2.34
CA GLU A 166 -17.32 -2.22 1.86
C GLU A 166 -18.49 -3.11 2.30
N ILE A 167 -18.94 -2.99 3.56
CA ILE A 167 -20.12 -3.72 4.04
C ILE A 167 -21.36 -3.36 3.21
N ALA A 168 -21.56 -2.07 2.88
CA ALA A 168 -22.67 -1.64 2.05
C ALA A 168 -22.58 -2.23 0.64
N ARG A 169 -21.40 -2.13 0.00
CA ARG A 169 -21.13 -2.69 -1.33
C ARG A 169 -21.40 -4.19 -1.40
N LEU A 170 -20.91 -4.95 -0.42
CA LEU A 170 -21.10 -6.40 -0.36
C LEU A 170 -22.57 -6.79 -0.15
N ARG A 171 -23.32 -6.03 0.67
CA ARG A 171 -24.76 -6.25 0.84
C ARG A 171 -25.55 -6.01 -0.44
N ASP A 172 -25.20 -4.97 -1.18
CA ASP A 172 -25.85 -4.65 -2.45
C ASP A 172 -25.53 -5.71 -3.51
N ALA A 173 -24.26 -6.14 -3.62
CA ALA A 173 -23.86 -7.23 -4.51
C ALA A 173 -24.61 -8.53 -4.19
N ASN A 174 -24.72 -8.90 -2.91
CA ASN A 174 -25.48 -10.08 -2.49
C ASN A 174 -26.97 -9.98 -2.86
N ARG A 175 -27.58 -8.80 -2.73
CA ARG A 175 -28.96 -8.55 -3.15
C ARG A 175 -29.13 -8.74 -4.66
N GLN A 176 -28.21 -8.19 -5.46
CA GLN A 176 -28.23 -8.33 -6.93
C GLN A 176 -28.13 -9.80 -7.36
N TRP A 177 -27.22 -10.56 -6.76
CA TRP A 177 -27.12 -12.00 -6.98
C TRP A 177 -28.43 -12.72 -6.64
N GLY A 178 -29.06 -12.37 -5.52
CA GLY A 178 -30.36 -12.90 -5.14
C GLY A 178 -31.44 -12.67 -6.21
N THR A 179 -31.48 -11.48 -6.81
CA THR A 179 -32.39 -11.16 -7.92
C THR A 179 -32.08 -11.99 -9.16
N ASN A 180 -30.82 -12.01 -9.61
CA ASN A 180 -30.38 -12.74 -10.80
C ASN A 180 -30.68 -14.25 -10.69
N ILE A 181 -30.46 -14.84 -9.52
CA ILE A 181 -30.76 -16.26 -9.26
C ILE A 181 -32.26 -16.53 -9.39
N ARG A 182 -33.13 -15.63 -8.88
CA ARG A 182 -34.59 -15.77 -8.99
C ARG A 182 -35.04 -15.69 -10.44
N GLU A 183 -34.56 -14.70 -11.19
CA GLU A 183 -34.87 -14.51 -12.61
C GLU A 183 -34.44 -15.71 -13.46
N TYR A 184 -33.25 -16.25 -13.20
CA TYR A 184 -32.76 -17.46 -13.84
C TYR A 184 -33.68 -18.66 -13.58
N LYS A 185 -34.09 -18.88 -12.32
CA LYS A 185 -35.02 -19.96 -11.95
C LYS A 185 -36.37 -19.83 -12.67
N ILE A 186 -36.93 -18.62 -12.74
CA ILE A 186 -38.19 -18.34 -13.45
C ILE A 186 -38.04 -18.64 -14.95
N THR A 187 -36.97 -18.15 -15.57
CA THR A 187 -36.70 -18.34 -17.00
C THR A 187 -36.51 -19.81 -17.35
N LYS A 188 -35.77 -20.56 -16.53
CA LYS A 188 -35.56 -21.99 -16.69
C LYS A 188 -36.87 -22.78 -16.57
N ALA A 189 -37.74 -22.41 -15.61
CA ALA A 189 -39.06 -23.03 -15.46
C ALA A 189 -39.95 -22.81 -16.69
N LYS A 190 -40.00 -21.57 -17.22
CA LYS A 190 -40.74 -21.24 -18.46
C LYS A 190 -40.24 -22.04 -19.66
N ARG A 191 -38.92 -22.17 -19.83
CA ARG A 191 -38.33 -22.97 -20.92
C ARG A 191 -38.65 -24.46 -20.81
N LYS A 192 -38.71 -25.01 -19.59
CA LYS A 192 -39.09 -26.41 -19.37
C LYS A 192 -40.58 -26.64 -19.68
N ALA A 193 -41.44 -25.69 -19.34
CA ALA A 193 -42.87 -25.76 -19.64
C ALA A 193 -43.17 -25.69 -21.16
N ASN A 194 -42.31 -25.02 -21.93
CA ASN A 194 -42.49 -24.83 -23.38
C ASN A 194 -41.72 -25.84 -24.26
N LYS A 195 -41.11 -26.89 -23.69
CA LYS A 195 -40.48 -27.95 -24.50
C LYS A 195 -41.56 -28.95 -24.98
N PRO A 196 -41.76 -29.14 -26.29
CA PRO A 196 -42.66 -30.17 -26.79
C PRO A 196 -42.13 -31.56 -26.41
N ALA A 197 -43.07 -32.48 -26.15
CA ALA A 197 -42.83 -33.87 -25.74
C ALA A 197 -42.10 -34.67 -26.83
#